data_AF-A0A536JYP4-F1
#
_entry.id   AF-A0A536JYP4-F1
#
_cell.length_a   1.000
_cell.length_b   1.000
_cell.length_c   1.000
_cell.angle_alpha   90.00
_cell.angle_beta   90.00
_cell.angle_gamma   90.00
#
_symmetry.space_group_name_H-M   'P 1'
#
loop_
_entity.id
_entity.type
_entity.pdbx_description
1 polymer ?
#
loop_
_entity_poly.entity_id
_entity_poly.type
_entity_poly.pdbx_seq_one_letter_code
_entity_poly.pdbx_strand_id
1 'polypeptide(L)'
;MIDTKELALAREHPRGTERRRLLPYRDALNDVTAYAALAESDRDAIVRWVETRRLIKVEYGIDHDPSNLADPLLPEERLRTHVLAGERAAAGRPEFRDPGGDLIVAVAKLRS
;
A
#
# COMPACT_ATOMS: atom_id res chain seq x y z
N MET A 1 -11.63 5.96 -6.65
CA MET A 1 -11.39 7.24 -5.94
C MET A 1 -11.52 6.95 -4.46
N ILE A 2 -10.51 7.30 -3.65
CA ILE A 2 -10.58 7.14 -2.19
C ILE A 2 -11.50 8.21 -1.64
N ASP A 3 -12.45 7.84 -0.77
CA ASP A 3 -13.40 8.78 -0.20
C ASP A 3 -12.69 9.73 0.78
N THR A 4 -12.98 11.03 0.67
CA THR A 4 -12.64 12.08 1.64
C THR A 4 -12.88 11.69 3.10
N LYS A 5 -13.97 10.95 3.39
CA LYS A 5 -14.27 10.49 4.76
C LYS A 5 -13.31 9.40 5.22
N GLU A 6 -12.91 8.50 4.33
CA GLU A 6 -11.89 7.49 4.63
C GLU A 6 -10.51 8.12 4.86
N LEU A 7 -10.19 9.16 4.09
CA LEU A 7 -8.94 9.91 4.24
C LEU A 7 -8.90 10.66 5.58
N ALA A 8 -9.99 11.32 5.97
CA ALA A 8 -10.10 12.00 7.26
C ALA A 8 -9.96 11.02 8.44
N LEU A 9 -10.65 9.87 8.38
CA LEU A 9 -10.57 8.85 9.44
C LEU A 9 -9.18 8.21 9.52
N ALA A 10 -8.56 7.93 8.38
CA ALA A 10 -7.19 7.43 8.31
C ALA A 10 -6.17 8.47 8.79
N ARG A 11 -6.46 9.77 8.66
CA ARG A 11 -5.64 10.84 9.23
C ARG A 11 -5.77 10.94 10.75
N GLU A 12 -7.00 10.84 11.29
CA GLU A 12 -7.24 10.96 12.74
C GLU A 12 -6.68 9.76 13.51
N HIS A 13 -6.78 8.57 12.92
CA HIS A 13 -6.31 7.32 13.52
C HIS A 13 -5.52 6.45 12.53
N PRO A 14 -4.35 6.93 12.03
CA PRO A 14 -3.60 6.23 10.98
C PRO A 14 -3.22 4.83 11.42
N ARG A 15 -2.79 4.68 12.67
CA ARG A 15 -2.36 3.40 13.26
C ARG A 15 -3.51 2.40 13.42
N GLY A 16 -4.61 2.83 14.03
CA GLY A 16 -5.77 1.96 14.30
C GLY A 16 -6.50 1.54 13.03
N THR A 17 -6.46 2.39 12.01
CA THR A 17 -7.03 2.11 10.70
C THR A 17 -6.10 1.23 9.88
N GLU A 18 -4.79 1.52 9.87
CA GLU A 18 -3.78 0.67 9.23
C GLU A 18 -3.79 -0.73 9.80
N ARG A 19 -3.67 -0.87 11.12
CA ARG A 19 -3.65 -2.17 11.78
C ARG A 19 -4.92 -2.96 11.50
N ARG A 20 -6.11 -2.36 11.56
CA ARG A 20 -7.35 -3.09 11.24
C ARG A 20 -7.43 -3.52 9.78
N ARG A 21 -6.94 -2.70 8.85
CA ARG A 21 -7.01 -2.98 7.40
C ARG A 21 -5.93 -3.94 6.93
N LEU A 22 -4.72 -3.85 7.50
CA LEU A 22 -3.53 -4.57 7.04
C LEU A 22 -3.17 -5.80 7.88
N LEU A 23 -3.63 -5.91 9.13
CA LEU A 23 -3.34 -7.08 9.96
C LEU A 23 -3.73 -8.42 9.31
N PRO A 24 -4.88 -8.54 8.58
CA PRO A 24 -5.20 -9.77 7.85
C PRO A 24 -4.18 -10.11 6.75
N TYR A 25 -3.43 -9.12 6.26
CA TYR A 25 -2.48 -9.24 5.16
C TYR A 25 -1.02 -9.18 5.64
N ARG A 26 -0.76 -9.35 6.93
CA ARG A 26 0.59 -9.19 7.53
C ARG A 26 1.66 -10.00 6.79
N ASP A 27 1.37 -11.26 6.47
CA ASP A 27 2.34 -12.13 5.79
C ASP A 27 2.64 -11.62 4.37
N ALA A 28 1.59 -11.23 3.65
CA ALA A 28 1.70 -10.62 2.33
C ALA A 28 2.44 -9.28 2.35
N LEU A 29 2.44 -8.53 3.45
CA LEU A 29 3.21 -7.29 3.59
C LEU A 29 4.70 -7.51 3.89
N ASN A 30 5.08 -8.73 4.29
CA ASN A 30 6.46 -9.10 4.60
C ASN A 30 7.08 -10.03 3.54
N ASP A 31 6.27 -10.68 2.71
CA ASP A 31 6.72 -11.62 1.69
C ASP A 31 6.00 -11.38 0.35
N VAL A 32 6.79 -11.12 -0.70
CA VAL A 32 6.33 -10.89 -2.08
C VAL A 32 5.63 -12.13 -2.65
N THR A 33 6.05 -13.32 -2.27
CA THR A 33 5.44 -14.59 -2.69
C THR A 33 4.06 -14.76 -2.05
N ALA A 34 3.96 -14.48 -0.75
CA ALA A 34 2.69 -14.50 -0.04
C ALA A 34 1.72 -13.45 -0.60
N TYR A 35 2.22 -12.27 -0.95
CA TYR A 35 1.45 -11.25 -1.65
C TYR A 35 0.92 -11.75 -3.00
N ALA A 36 1.79 -12.31 -3.83
CA ALA A 36 1.43 -12.74 -5.19
C ALA A 36 0.39 -13.89 -5.19
N ALA A 37 0.39 -14.70 -4.13
CA ALA A 37 -0.58 -15.79 -3.94
C ALA A 37 -1.97 -15.33 -3.50
N LEU A 38 -2.13 -14.06 -3.06
CA LEU A 38 -3.44 -13.53 -2.67
C LEU A 38 -4.40 -13.46 -3.86
N ALA A 39 -5.70 -13.54 -3.58
CA ALA A 39 -6.72 -13.19 -4.56
C ALA A 39 -6.60 -11.73 -4.97
N GLU A 40 -6.97 -11.40 -6.21
CA GLU A 40 -6.86 -10.03 -6.73
C GLU A 40 -7.63 -9.01 -5.87
N SER A 41 -8.80 -9.38 -5.34
CA SER A 41 -9.59 -8.53 -4.44
C SER A 41 -8.84 -8.16 -3.15
N ASP A 42 -8.03 -9.07 -2.62
CA ASP A 42 -7.22 -8.82 -1.42
C ASP A 42 -6.01 -7.96 -1.75
N ARG A 43 -5.37 -8.21 -2.90
CA ARG A 43 -4.31 -7.32 -3.41
C ARG A 43 -4.82 -5.90 -3.63
N ASP A 44 -6.04 -5.75 -4.17
CA ASP A 44 -6.68 -4.45 -4.36
C ASP A 44 -6.93 -3.70 -3.05
N ALA A 45 -7.26 -4.41 -1.97
CA ALA A 45 -7.39 -3.81 -0.65
C ALA A 45 -6.05 -3.21 -0.17
N ILE A 46 -4.95 -3.93 -0.38
CA ILE A 46 -3.60 -3.46 -0.06
C ILE A 46 -3.22 -2.26 -0.94
N VAL A 47 -3.42 -2.36 -2.26
CA VAL A 47 -3.15 -1.28 -3.23
C VAL A 47 -3.88 0.01 -2.85
N ARG A 48 -5.18 -0.08 -2.53
CA ARG A 48 -5.98 1.08 -2.08
C ARG A 48 -5.44 1.68 -0.79
N TRP A 49 -4.98 0.85 0.14
CA TRP A 49 -4.40 1.35 1.38
C TRP A 49 -3.09 2.09 1.14
N VAL A 50 -2.19 1.54 0.31
CA VAL A 50 -0.92 2.20 -0.01
C VAL A 50 -1.15 3.52 -0.75
N GLU A 51 -2.14 3.58 -1.65
CA GLU A 51 -2.53 4.84 -2.28
C GLU A 51 -3.10 5.85 -1.25
N THR A 52 -3.88 5.39 -0.28
CA THR A 52 -4.34 6.23 0.85
C THR A 52 -3.15 6.80 1.63
N ARG A 53 -2.12 5.98 1.89
CA ARG A 53 -0.88 6.41 2.57
C ARG A 53 -0.12 7.46 1.75
N ARG A 54 -0.06 7.30 0.43
CA ARG A 54 0.53 8.30 -0.48
C ARG A 54 -0.21 9.63 -0.41
N LEU A 55 -1.54 9.61 -0.44
CA LEU A 55 -2.34 10.83 -0.31
C LEU A 55 -2.12 11.49 1.06
N ILE A 56 -2.11 10.72 2.15
CA ILE A 56 -1.86 11.25 3.50
C ILE A 56 -0.47 11.94 3.58
N LYS A 57 0.55 11.32 3.01
CA LYS A 57 1.90 11.88 2.92
C LYS A 57 1.94 13.17 2.12
N VAL A 58 1.34 13.17 0.92
CA VAL A 58 1.35 14.32 0.01
C VAL A 58 0.56 15.50 0.57
N GLU A 59 -0.62 15.25 1.14
CA GLU A 59 -1.51 16.31 1.62
C GLU A 59 -1.15 16.82 3.02
N TYR A 60 -0.60 15.96 3.89
CA TYR A 60 -0.41 16.28 5.31
C TYR A 60 1.03 16.10 5.81
N GLY A 61 1.95 15.61 4.97
CA GLY A 61 3.35 15.38 5.36
C GLY A 61 3.55 14.20 6.32
N ILE A 62 2.53 13.34 6.49
CA ILE A 62 2.56 12.22 7.44
C ILE A 62 2.97 10.95 6.69
N ASP A 63 4.16 10.41 6.99
CA ASP A 63 4.66 9.18 6.36
C ASP A 63 5.17 8.19 7.41
N HIS A 64 6.33 8.47 8.00
CA HIS A 64 6.99 7.66 9.03
C HIS A 64 7.16 8.48 10.31
N ASP A 65 6.81 7.89 11.45
CA ASP A 65 7.11 8.47 12.77
C ASP A 65 8.32 7.73 13.38
N PRO A 66 9.55 8.24 13.20
CA PRO A 66 10.76 7.61 13.73
C PRO A 66 10.81 7.61 15.26
N SER A 67 9.99 8.43 15.93
CA SER A 67 9.97 8.53 17.39
C SER A 67 9.14 7.44 18.08
N ASN A 68 8.39 6.67 17.29
CA ASN A 68 7.50 5.63 17.79
C ASN A 68 8.08 4.23 17.57
N LEU A 69 8.85 3.77 18.56
CA LEU A 69 9.62 2.51 18.56
C LEU A 69 8.78 1.22 18.54
N ALA A 70 7.45 1.30 18.69
CA ALA A 70 6.59 0.13 18.89
C ALA A 70 6.14 -0.55 17.59
N ASP A 71 6.07 0.19 16.47
CA ASP A 71 5.67 -0.35 15.16
C ASP A 71 5.95 0.72 14.08
N PRO A 72 7.10 0.69 13.39
CA PRO A 72 7.40 1.70 12.39
C PRO A 72 6.46 1.48 11.20
N LEU A 73 5.49 2.37 11.01
CA LEU A 73 4.75 2.50 9.75
C LEU A 73 5.78 2.49 8.63
N LEU A 74 5.74 1.49 7.75
CA LEU A 74 6.69 1.45 6.64
C LEU A 74 6.53 2.76 5.85
N PRO A 75 7.64 3.43 5.47
CA PRO A 75 7.59 4.57 4.58
C PRO A 75 6.79 4.20 3.33
N GLU A 76 5.97 5.13 2.84
CA GLU A 76 5.13 4.94 1.67
C GLU A 76 5.91 4.41 0.47
N GLU A 77 7.14 4.88 0.28
CA GLU A 77 8.03 4.41 -0.79
C GLU A 77 8.37 2.91 -0.65
N ARG A 78 8.58 2.42 0.58
CA ARG A 78 8.84 0.99 0.84
C ARG A 78 7.58 0.17 0.60
N LEU A 79 6.41 0.66 1.03
CA LEU A 79 5.12 0.02 0.76
C LEU A 79 4.86 -0.07 -0.75
N ARG A 80 5.08 1.02 -1.49
CA ARG A 80 4.94 1.07 -2.95
C ARG A 80 5.86 0.05 -3.63
N THR A 81 7.13 0.04 -3.25
CA THR A 81 8.13 -0.89 -3.80
C THR A 81 7.70 -2.34 -3.58
N HIS A 82 7.26 -2.68 -2.36
CA HIS A 82 6.81 -4.03 -2.01
C HIS A 82 5.58 -4.46 -2.81
N VAL A 83 4.55 -3.60 -2.85
CA VAL A 83 3.32 -3.86 -3.60
C VAL A 83 3.61 -4.07 -5.08
N LEU A 84 4.42 -3.21 -5.70
CA LEU A 84 4.77 -3.36 -7.12
C LEU A 84 5.59 -4.63 -7.38
N ALA A 85 6.49 -5.03 -6.48
CA ALA A 85 7.20 -6.30 -6.61
C ALA A 85 6.22 -7.49 -6.57
N GLY A 86 5.25 -7.46 -5.65
CA GLY A 86 4.20 -8.46 -5.53
C GLY A 86 3.28 -8.52 -6.76
N GLU A 87 2.85 -7.37 -7.27
CA GLU A 87 2.04 -7.29 -8.48
C GLU A 87 2.78 -7.80 -9.72
N ARG A 88 4.08 -7.45 -9.86
CA ARG A 88 4.92 -7.99 -10.96
C ARG A 88 5.02 -9.51 -10.89
N ALA A 89 5.19 -10.06 -9.69
CA ALA A 89 5.24 -11.50 -9.47
C ALA A 89 3.89 -12.16 -9.82
N ALA A 90 2.77 -11.59 -9.36
CA ALA A 90 1.44 -12.09 -9.66
C ALA A 90 1.09 -12.05 -11.16
N ALA A 91 1.48 -10.98 -11.85
CA ALA A 91 1.22 -10.79 -13.28
C ALA A 91 2.25 -11.48 -14.20
N GLY A 92 3.35 -11.99 -13.65
CA GLY A 92 4.45 -12.54 -14.44
C GLY A 92 5.18 -11.50 -15.31
N ARG A 93 5.25 -10.24 -14.85
CA ARG A 93 5.82 -9.09 -15.59
C ARG A 93 6.95 -8.40 -14.81
N PRO A 94 8.10 -9.06 -14.61
CA PRO A 94 9.21 -8.52 -13.81
C PRO A 94 9.79 -7.21 -14.36
N GLU A 95 9.65 -6.95 -15.66
CA GLU A 95 10.20 -5.79 -16.37
C GLU A 95 9.34 -4.52 -16.27
N PHE A 96 8.13 -4.59 -15.71
CA PHE A 96 7.25 -3.42 -15.59
C PHE A 96 7.94 -2.31 -14.79
N ARG A 97 8.09 -1.11 -15.36
CA ARG A 97 8.70 0.03 -14.66
C ARG A 97 7.63 0.86 -13.97
N ASP A 98 7.89 1.20 -12.72
CA ASP A 98 7.01 2.06 -11.93
C ASP A 98 6.96 3.48 -12.54
N PRO A 99 5.79 3.98 -12.99
CA PRO A 99 5.67 5.34 -13.50
C PRO A 99 5.62 6.40 -12.40
N GLY A 100 5.56 6.02 -11.12
CA GLY A 100 5.26 6.92 -10.01
C GLY A 100 3.80 7.34 -9.97
N GLY A 101 3.48 8.32 -9.12
CA GLY A 101 2.12 8.88 -9.00
C GLY A 101 1.11 7.92 -8.38
N ASP A 102 -0.14 7.95 -8.88
CA ASP A 102 -1.25 7.12 -8.41
C ASP A 102 -0.92 5.62 -8.56
N LEU A 103 -0.88 4.91 -7.44
CA LEU A 103 -0.55 3.49 -7.42
C LEU A 103 -1.64 2.62 -8.05
N ILE A 104 -2.92 2.99 -7.90
CA ILE A 104 -4.03 2.24 -8.50
C ILE A 104 -3.89 2.28 -10.03
N VAL A 105 -3.56 3.45 -10.59
CA VAL A 105 -3.32 3.59 -12.03
C VAL A 105 -2.08 2.80 -12.48
N ALA A 106 -1.01 2.81 -11.68
CA ALA A 106 0.19 2.03 -11.98
C ALA A 106 -0.09 0.51 -12.01
N VAL A 107 -0.82 0.00 -11.02
CA VAL A 107 -1.20 -1.42 -10.95
C VAL A 107 -2.16 -1.81 -12.06
N ALA A 108 -3.13 -0.96 -12.40
CA ALA A 108 -4.02 -1.20 -13.54
C ALA A 108 -3.23 -1.37 -14.86
N LYS A 109 -2.20 -0.53 -15.09
CA LYS A 109 -1.30 -0.65 -16.26
C LYS A 109 -0.42 -1.90 -16.22
N LEU A 110 -0.05 -2.35 -15.03
CA LEU A 110 0.74 -3.57 -14.85
C LEU A 110 -0.10 -4.81 -15.19
N ARG A 111 -1.40 -4.80 -14.87
CA ARG A 111 -2.31 -5.93 -15.08
C ARG A 111 -2.95 -5.96 -16.48
N SER A 112 -2.88 -4.87 -17.25
CA SER A 112 -3.34 -4.79 -18.65
C SER A 112 -2.35 -5.45 -19.61
#